data_AF-A0AAN8SKT3-F1
#
_entry.id   AF-A0AAN8SKT3-F1
#
_cell.length_a   1.000
_cell.length_b   1.000
_cell.length_c   1.000
_cell.angle_alpha   90.00
_cell.angle_beta   90.00
_cell.angle_gamma   90.00
#
_symmetry.space_group_name_H-M   'P 1'
#
loop_
_entity.id
_entity.type
_entity.pdbx_description
1 polymer ?
#
loop_
_entity_poly.entity_id
_entity_poly.type
_entity_poly.pdbx_seq_one_letter_code
_entity_poly.pdbx_strand_id
1 'polypeptide(L)'
;MHTALVAGWAGSMALYELAVFDPSDPVLDPMWRQAIWHWVYWDLEIFCDERTGKPSLDLPKIFGIHLFLSGVACFGFGAFHVTGLYGPGIWVSDPYGLTGKVQPVNPAWGVEGFDPFVPGGIASHHIAAGTLGILAGLFHLSVRPPQRLYKGLRMGNIETVLSSSIAAVFFAAFVVAGTMWYGSATTPIELFGPTRYQWDQGYFQQEIYRRVSAGLAENQSLSEAWSKIPEKLAFYDYIGNNPAKGGLFRADGDGIVRADVPFRRAESKYSVEQVGVTVEFYGDRATLKSDGVFRSSPRGWFTFGHASFALLFFFGHIWHGARTLFRDVFAGIDPDLDAQVEFGAFQKLGDPTTKRQAA
;
A
#
# COMPACT_ATOMS: atom_id res chain seq x y z
N MET A 1 -6.44 13.56 -18.14
CA MET A 1 -7.51 13.70 -17.14
C MET A 1 -7.21 12.93 -15.84
N HIS A 2 -7.20 11.59 -15.83
CA HIS A 2 -7.02 10.78 -14.61
C HIS A 2 -5.90 11.26 -13.66
N THR A 3 -4.69 11.50 -14.16
CA THR A 3 -3.56 12.01 -13.36
C THR A 3 -3.84 13.34 -12.65
N ALA A 4 -4.60 14.24 -13.28
CA ALA A 4 -5.02 15.50 -12.67
C ALA A 4 -6.12 15.32 -11.62
N LEU A 5 -6.97 14.29 -11.74
CA LEU A 5 -7.93 13.92 -10.69
C LEU A 5 -7.22 13.26 -9.49
N VAL A 6 -6.17 12.46 -9.70
CA VAL A 6 -5.37 11.88 -8.61
C VAL A 6 -4.50 12.95 -7.93
N ALA A 7 -3.82 13.80 -8.70
CA ALA A 7 -3.08 14.93 -8.15
C ALA A 7 -4.00 15.97 -7.47
N GLY A 8 -5.20 16.17 -8.02
CA GLY A 8 -6.24 17.01 -7.41
C GLY A 8 -6.84 16.40 -6.16
N TRP A 9 -7.07 15.08 -6.11
CA TRP A 9 -7.45 14.40 -4.87
C TRP A 9 -6.34 14.50 -3.83
N ALA A 10 -5.07 14.28 -4.19
CA ALA A 10 -3.95 14.39 -3.25
C ALA A 10 -3.78 15.84 -2.74
N GLY A 11 -3.89 16.83 -3.64
CA GLY A 11 -3.87 18.25 -3.29
C GLY A 11 -5.05 18.65 -2.41
N SER A 12 -6.27 18.24 -2.76
CA SER A 12 -7.48 18.51 -1.98
C SER A 12 -7.53 17.73 -0.66
N MET A 13 -6.92 16.56 -0.56
CA MET A 13 -6.84 15.78 0.68
C MET A 13 -5.81 16.38 1.63
N ALA A 14 -4.62 16.73 1.13
CA ALA A 14 -3.63 17.47 1.91
C ALA A 14 -4.17 18.85 2.32
N LEU A 15 -4.85 19.56 1.41
CA LEU A 15 -5.57 20.79 1.74
C LEU A 15 -6.74 20.55 2.69
N TYR A 16 -7.41 19.40 2.71
CA TYR A 16 -8.49 19.10 3.66
C TYR A 16 -7.96 18.78 5.06
N GLU A 17 -6.87 18.01 5.15
CA GLU A 17 -6.12 17.77 6.39
C GLU A 17 -5.58 19.10 6.97
N LEU A 18 -5.25 20.06 6.11
CA LEU A 18 -4.92 21.44 6.48
C LEU A 18 -6.16 22.35 6.70
N ALA A 19 -7.28 22.12 6.02
CA ALA A 19 -8.47 23.00 6.01
C ALA A 19 -9.49 22.72 7.12
N VAL A 20 -9.21 21.75 8.00
CA VAL A 20 -9.76 21.74 9.36
C VAL A 20 -9.16 22.90 10.20
N PHE A 21 -8.21 23.66 9.63
CA PHE A 21 -7.85 25.04 9.99
C PHE A 21 -8.25 26.00 8.84
N ASP A 22 -8.96 27.09 9.17
CA ASP A 22 -9.84 27.90 8.28
C ASP A 22 -9.20 28.57 7.02
N PRO A 23 -9.69 28.26 5.79
CA PRO A 23 -9.32 28.95 4.54
C PRO A 23 -10.51 29.37 3.62
N SER A 24 -10.50 30.60 3.07
CA SER A 24 -11.75 31.28 2.66
C SER A 24 -12.10 31.46 1.15
N ASP A 25 -11.28 31.07 0.15
CA ASP A 25 -11.72 31.07 -1.28
C ASP A 25 -10.91 30.13 -2.21
N PRO A 26 -11.57 29.14 -2.88
CA PRO A 26 -10.97 28.30 -3.93
C PRO A 26 -11.56 28.50 -5.35
N VAL A 27 -12.37 29.53 -5.62
CA VAL A 27 -13.27 29.59 -6.80
C VAL A 27 -12.56 29.79 -8.16
N LEU A 28 -11.40 30.46 -8.21
CA LEU A 28 -10.92 31.10 -9.45
C LEU A 28 -9.85 30.38 -10.29
N ASP A 29 -9.20 29.30 -9.82
CA ASP A 29 -8.31 28.48 -10.68
C ASP A 29 -8.36 26.96 -10.39
N PRO A 30 -9.36 26.24 -10.92
CA PRO A 30 -9.50 24.80 -10.71
C PRO A 30 -8.75 23.94 -11.75
N MET A 31 -8.15 22.86 -11.24
CA MET A 31 -7.10 22.03 -11.86
C MET A 31 -7.48 21.31 -13.17
N TRP A 32 -8.77 21.26 -13.54
CA TRP A 32 -9.27 20.47 -14.68
C TRP A 32 -8.98 21.06 -16.06
N ARG A 33 -8.66 22.36 -16.17
CA ARG A 33 -8.39 23.03 -17.47
C ARG A 33 -7.20 22.44 -18.23
N GLN A 34 -6.18 21.94 -17.54
CA GLN A 34 -4.90 21.54 -18.16
C GLN A 34 -4.99 20.25 -19.00
N ALA A 35 -6.08 19.47 -18.88
CA ALA A 35 -6.21 18.17 -19.55
C ALA A 35 -6.92 18.20 -20.92
N ILE A 36 -7.43 19.36 -21.36
CA ILE A 36 -8.31 19.47 -22.54
C ILE A 36 -7.53 19.45 -23.86
N TRP A 37 -6.28 19.93 -23.89
CA TRP A 37 -5.49 20.08 -25.13
C TRP A 37 -5.36 18.77 -25.93
N HIS A 38 -4.95 17.68 -25.29
CA HIS A 38 -4.82 16.36 -25.93
C HIS A 38 -6.15 15.72 -26.35
N TRP A 39 -7.30 16.22 -25.87
CA TRP A 39 -8.62 15.76 -26.31
C TRP A 39 -9.07 16.49 -27.58
N VAL A 40 -8.74 17.78 -27.69
CA VAL A 40 -9.01 18.60 -28.89
C VAL A 40 -8.09 18.18 -30.03
N TYR A 41 -6.79 18.04 -29.75
CA TYR A 41 -5.76 17.67 -30.73
C TYR A 41 -5.39 16.18 -30.59
N TRP A 42 -6.36 15.31 -30.88
CA TRP A 42 -6.19 13.86 -30.81
C TRP A 42 -5.62 13.24 -32.10
N ASP A 43 -5.92 13.82 -33.26
CA ASP A 43 -5.45 13.38 -34.57
C ASP A 43 -4.11 14.05 -34.89
N LEU A 44 -3.02 13.43 -34.44
CA LEU A 44 -1.65 13.90 -34.63
C LEU A 44 -0.85 12.84 -35.38
N GLU A 45 -0.06 13.25 -36.38
CA GLU A 45 0.71 12.37 -37.26
C GLU A 45 1.59 11.35 -36.49
N ILE A 46 2.12 11.74 -35.33
CA ILE A 46 2.92 10.89 -34.43
C ILE A 46 2.21 9.62 -33.94
N PHE A 47 0.87 9.58 -33.98
CA PHE A 47 0.09 8.39 -33.64
C PHE A 47 -0.19 7.48 -34.84
N CYS A 48 0.03 7.94 -36.07
CA CYS A 48 -0.32 7.22 -37.29
C CYS A 48 0.90 6.50 -37.91
N ASP A 49 0.74 5.22 -38.26
CA ASP A 49 1.73 4.50 -39.05
C ASP A 49 1.63 4.91 -40.52
N GLU A 50 2.61 5.68 -41.01
CA GLU A 50 2.73 6.17 -42.40
C GLU A 50 2.45 5.09 -43.46
N ARG A 51 2.81 3.83 -43.16
CA ARG A 51 2.67 2.69 -44.09
C ARG A 51 1.24 2.15 -44.19
N THR A 52 0.35 2.54 -43.28
CA THR A 52 -1.03 2.03 -43.21
C THR A 52 -2.11 3.09 -43.01
N GLY A 53 -1.73 4.33 -42.68
CA GLY A 53 -2.65 5.44 -42.41
C GLY A 53 -3.52 5.22 -41.17
N LYS A 54 -3.07 4.41 -40.20
CA LYS A 54 -3.85 3.99 -39.04
C LYS A 54 -3.14 4.28 -37.73
N PRO A 55 -3.89 4.56 -36.63
CA PRO A 55 -3.32 4.67 -35.30
C PRO A 55 -2.53 3.42 -34.89
N SER A 56 -1.30 3.61 -34.42
CA SER A 56 -0.42 2.55 -33.96
C SER A 56 0.44 3.00 -32.78
N LEU A 57 0.83 2.05 -31.91
CA LEU A 57 1.73 2.31 -30.80
C LEU A 57 2.77 1.18 -30.72
N ASP A 58 4.06 1.54 -30.73
CA ASP A 58 5.16 0.58 -30.56
C ASP A 58 5.36 0.25 -29.06
N LEU A 59 4.35 -0.42 -28.49
CA LEU A 59 4.23 -0.72 -27.05
C LEU A 59 5.54 -1.28 -26.41
N PRO A 60 6.31 -2.19 -27.04
CA PRO A 60 7.58 -2.65 -26.49
C PRO A 60 8.64 -1.56 -26.34
N LYS A 61 8.70 -0.60 -27.29
CA LYS A 61 9.63 0.54 -27.22
C LYS A 61 9.16 1.58 -26.20
N ILE A 62 7.84 1.85 -26.16
CA ILE A 62 7.22 2.74 -25.16
C ILE A 62 7.50 2.22 -23.74
N PHE A 63 7.41 0.91 -23.52
CA PHE A 63 7.83 0.26 -22.28
C PHE A 63 9.31 0.51 -21.96
N GLY A 64 10.21 0.38 -22.92
CA GLY A 64 11.64 0.70 -22.75
C GLY A 64 11.90 2.17 -22.34
N ILE A 65 11.19 3.12 -22.96
CA ILE A 65 11.26 4.55 -22.59
C ILE A 65 10.82 4.75 -21.13
N HIS A 66 9.63 4.25 -20.77
CA HIS A 66 9.11 4.43 -19.42
C HIS A 66 9.96 3.72 -18.36
N LEU A 67 10.41 2.49 -18.62
CA LEU A 67 11.27 1.74 -17.70
C LEU A 67 12.62 2.43 -17.47
N PHE A 68 13.24 3.00 -18.52
CA PHE A 68 14.45 3.79 -18.38
C PHE A 68 14.22 5.02 -17.49
N LEU A 69 13.15 5.79 -17.73
CA LEU A 69 12.82 6.97 -16.93
C LEU A 69 12.48 6.63 -15.47
N SER A 70 11.74 5.54 -15.24
CA SER A 70 11.50 5.01 -13.88
C SER A 70 12.78 4.55 -13.19
N GLY A 71 13.72 3.95 -13.93
CA GLY A 71 15.04 3.58 -13.41
C GLY A 71 15.86 4.80 -12.96
N VAL A 72 15.92 5.85 -13.79
CA VAL A 72 16.59 7.12 -13.45
C VAL A 72 15.95 7.78 -12.23
N ALA A 73 14.61 7.85 -12.17
CA ALA A 73 13.89 8.43 -11.03
C ALA A 73 14.09 7.63 -9.73
N CYS A 74 14.03 6.30 -9.80
CA CYS A 74 14.26 5.40 -8.66
C CYS A 74 15.70 5.50 -8.13
N PHE A 75 16.69 5.48 -9.03
CA PHE A 75 18.09 5.68 -8.69
C PHE A 75 18.31 7.05 -8.02
N GLY A 76 17.77 8.12 -8.61
CA GLY A 76 17.91 9.48 -8.07
C GLY A 76 17.29 9.65 -6.68
N PHE A 77 16.09 9.09 -6.47
CA PHE A 77 15.46 9.09 -5.15
C PHE A 77 16.32 8.35 -4.10
N GLY A 78 16.81 7.15 -4.42
CA GLY A 78 17.70 6.41 -3.53
C GLY A 78 19.02 7.13 -3.26
N ALA A 79 19.74 7.50 -4.32
CA ALA A 79 21.11 8.03 -4.26
C ALA A 79 21.21 9.45 -3.70
N PHE A 80 20.17 10.28 -3.82
CA PHE A 80 20.20 11.69 -3.41
C PHE A 80 19.21 12.06 -2.30
N HIS A 81 17.95 11.61 -2.40
CA HIS A 81 16.91 12.00 -1.47
C HIS A 81 16.99 11.21 -0.15
N VAL A 82 17.04 9.87 -0.23
CA VAL A 82 17.06 8.97 0.94
C VAL A 82 18.40 9.01 1.68
N THR A 83 19.51 9.09 0.95
CA THR A 83 20.86 9.25 1.53
C THR A 83 21.09 10.60 2.21
N GLY A 84 20.24 11.60 1.96
CA GLY A 84 20.49 12.98 2.37
C GLY A 84 21.63 13.67 1.62
N LEU A 85 22.22 13.05 0.59
CA LEU A 85 23.32 13.62 -0.20
C LEU A 85 22.87 14.88 -0.98
N TYR A 86 21.63 14.90 -1.44
CA TYR A 86 20.98 16.07 -2.02
C TYR A 86 19.46 16.00 -1.78
N GLY A 87 19.09 15.99 -0.50
CA GLY A 87 17.71 15.88 -0.02
C GLY A 87 17.65 15.79 1.50
N PRO A 88 16.45 15.65 2.09
CA PRO A 88 16.28 15.67 3.55
C PRO A 88 16.60 14.33 4.25
N GLY A 89 16.69 13.22 3.52
CA GLY A 89 16.64 11.89 4.08
C GLY A 89 15.20 11.38 4.26
N ILE A 90 14.98 10.44 5.17
CA ILE A 90 13.66 9.85 5.47
C ILE A 90 13.39 9.78 6.98
N TRP A 91 12.14 9.52 7.39
CA TRP A 91 11.81 9.28 8.80
C TRP A 91 12.48 8.01 9.31
N VAL A 92 13.17 8.12 10.46
CA VAL A 92 13.74 7.00 11.21
C VAL A 92 13.45 7.25 12.70
N SER A 93 13.31 6.19 13.48
CA SER A 93 13.07 6.25 14.93
C SER A 93 13.80 5.13 15.68
N ASP A 94 13.77 5.19 17.00
CA ASP A 94 14.16 4.09 17.87
C ASP A 94 13.12 2.95 17.89
N PRO A 95 13.44 1.74 18.39
CA PRO A 95 12.53 0.59 18.37
C PRO A 95 11.18 0.81 19.07
N TYR A 96 11.09 1.79 19.98
CA TYR A 96 9.88 2.11 20.73
C TYR A 96 9.17 3.38 20.25
N GLY A 97 9.62 3.97 19.13
CA GLY A 97 8.98 5.12 18.49
C GLY A 97 8.96 6.37 19.37
N LEU A 98 10.00 6.62 20.19
CA LEU A 98 10.02 7.73 21.13
C LEU A 98 10.65 8.99 20.53
N THR A 99 11.67 8.82 19.69
CA THR A 99 12.61 9.87 19.25
C THR A 99 12.69 10.04 17.73
N GLY A 100 11.58 9.77 17.03
CA GLY A 100 11.54 9.80 15.57
C GLY A 100 11.79 11.17 14.96
N LYS A 101 12.48 11.17 13.81
CA LYS A 101 12.82 12.36 13.04
C LYS A 101 13.16 12.01 11.60
N VAL A 102 13.12 12.99 10.72
CA VAL A 102 13.73 12.88 9.38
C VAL A 102 15.25 12.97 9.52
N GLN A 103 15.98 12.04 8.88
CA GLN A 103 17.44 12.06 8.84
C GLN A 103 18.00 11.35 7.58
N PRO A 104 19.24 11.69 7.15
CA PRO A 104 20.00 10.94 6.16
C PRO A 104 20.14 9.45 6.50
N VAL A 105 20.05 8.57 5.50
CA VAL A 105 20.18 7.11 5.69
C VAL A 105 21.27 6.52 4.80
N ASN A 106 22.33 6.00 5.42
CA ASN A 106 23.38 5.27 4.72
C ASN A 106 22.85 3.92 4.17
N PRO A 107 23.18 3.53 2.93
CA PRO A 107 22.72 2.27 2.35
C PRO A 107 23.39 1.06 3.00
N ALA A 108 22.59 0.03 3.25
CA ALA A 108 23.02 -1.27 3.77
C ALA A 108 23.11 -2.29 2.63
N TRP A 109 24.26 -2.93 2.46
CA TRP A 109 24.57 -3.78 1.29
C TRP A 109 24.75 -5.27 1.63
N GLY A 110 24.78 -5.63 2.90
CA GLY A 110 24.80 -7.02 3.35
C GLY A 110 23.39 -7.61 3.48
N VAL A 111 23.28 -8.70 4.25
CA VAL A 111 22.02 -9.41 4.48
C VAL A 111 21.02 -8.54 5.27
N GLU A 112 21.53 -7.63 6.12
CA GLU A 112 20.75 -6.64 6.86
C GLU A 112 20.01 -5.63 5.95
N GLY A 113 20.45 -5.46 4.69
CA GLY A 113 19.72 -4.69 3.69
C GLY A 113 18.38 -5.30 3.26
N PHE A 114 18.09 -6.54 3.66
CA PHE A 114 16.82 -7.23 3.41
C PHE A 114 15.93 -7.34 4.66
N ASP A 115 16.37 -6.83 5.81
CA ASP A 115 15.52 -6.72 6.99
C ASP A 115 14.52 -5.56 6.80
N PRO A 116 13.19 -5.82 6.86
CA PRO A 116 12.17 -4.79 6.65
C PRO A 116 12.19 -3.66 7.70
N PHE A 117 12.93 -3.80 8.81
CA PHE A 117 13.09 -2.80 9.85
C PHE A 117 14.42 -2.02 9.79
N VAL A 118 15.36 -2.39 8.89
CA VAL A 118 16.64 -1.67 8.70
C VAL A 118 16.50 -0.61 7.59
N PRO A 119 16.50 0.71 7.90
CA PRO A 119 16.25 1.74 6.89
C PRO A 119 17.28 1.77 5.76
N GLY A 120 18.52 1.33 6.03
CA GLY A 120 19.59 1.26 5.03
C GLY A 120 19.26 0.36 3.83
N GLY A 121 18.38 -0.64 4.02
CA GLY A 121 17.85 -1.47 2.94
C GLY A 121 17.00 -0.68 1.94
N ILE A 122 16.33 0.40 2.38
CA ILE A 122 15.52 1.26 1.51
C ILE A 122 16.42 2.01 0.53
N ALA A 123 17.55 2.54 0.99
CA ALA A 123 18.48 3.29 0.16
C ALA A 123 19.19 2.38 -0.86
N SER A 124 19.71 1.23 -0.43
CA SER A 124 20.37 0.26 -1.33
C SER A 124 19.39 -0.35 -2.33
N HIS A 125 18.15 -0.65 -1.93
CA HIS A 125 17.09 -1.09 -2.82
C HIS A 125 16.86 -0.11 -3.97
N HIS A 126 16.62 1.17 -3.68
CA HIS A 126 16.33 2.17 -4.71
C HIS A 126 17.52 2.42 -5.64
N ILE A 127 18.74 2.42 -5.10
CA ILE A 127 19.96 2.54 -5.92
C ILE A 127 20.09 1.33 -6.87
N ALA A 128 20.04 0.09 -6.34
CA ALA A 128 20.23 -1.11 -7.13
C ALA A 128 19.09 -1.35 -8.15
N ALA A 129 17.83 -1.19 -7.73
CA ALA A 129 16.66 -1.33 -8.60
C ALA A 129 16.61 -0.22 -9.66
N GLY A 130 17.02 1.00 -9.31
CA GLY A 130 17.15 2.11 -10.27
C GLY A 130 18.21 1.83 -11.34
N THR A 131 19.42 1.42 -10.95
CA THR A 131 20.47 1.01 -11.90
C THR A 131 20.01 -0.15 -12.79
N LEU A 132 19.36 -1.18 -12.23
CA LEU A 132 18.83 -2.29 -13.03
C LEU A 132 17.72 -1.84 -14.00
N GLY A 133 16.83 -0.93 -13.56
CA GLY A 133 15.78 -0.33 -14.39
C GLY A 133 16.34 0.47 -15.57
N ILE A 134 17.43 1.21 -15.37
CA ILE A 134 18.14 1.92 -16.44
C ILE A 134 18.66 0.92 -17.48
N LEU A 135 19.36 -0.13 -17.05
CA LEU A 135 19.95 -1.14 -17.94
C LEU A 135 18.87 -1.95 -18.68
N ALA A 136 17.79 -2.33 -18.00
CA ALA A 136 16.66 -3.03 -18.60
C ALA A 136 15.88 -2.13 -19.57
N GLY A 137 15.70 -0.85 -19.25
CA GLY A 137 15.11 0.14 -20.15
C GLY A 137 15.90 0.29 -21.44
N LEU A 138 17.24 0.43 -21.35
CA LEU A 138 18.13 0.42 -22.50
C LEU A 138 18.02 -0.87 -23.33
N PHE A 139 18.02 -2.04 -22.69
CA PHE A 139 17.80 -3.32 -23.39
C PHE A 139 16.47 -3.34 -24.16
N HIS A 140 15.37 -2.89 -23.56
CA HIS A 140 14.06 -2.82 -24.21
C HIS A 140 13.94 -1.75 -25.31
N LEU A 141 14.84 -0.76 -25.33
CA LEU A 141 14.99 0.18 -26.45
C LEU A 141 15.82 -0.41 -27.60
N SER A 142 16.88 -1.17 -27.29
CA SER A 142 17.79 -1.78 -28.27
C SER A 142 17.26 -3.08 -28.90
N VAL A 143 16.42 -3.85 -28.21
CA VAL A 143 16.05 -5.22 -28.62
C VAL A 143 14.55 -5.35 -28.91
N ARG A 144 14.22 -5.85 -30.10
CA ARG A 144 12.81 -6.16 -30.48
C ARG A 144 12.35 -7.49 -29.83
N PRO A 145 11.07 -7.60 -29.41
CA PRO A 145 10.56 -8.85 -28.84
C PRO A 145 10.70 -10.04 -29.80
N PRO A 146 11.13 -11.22 -29.31
CA PRO A 146 11.09 -12.46 -30.09
C PRO A 146 9.69 -12.77 -30.62
N GLN A 147 9.58 -13.14 -31.90
CA GLN A 147 8.29 -13.36 -32.59
C GLN A 147 7.34 -14.30 -31.83
N ARG A 148 7.87 -15.35 -31.19
CA ARG A 148 7.11 -16.29 -30.36
C ARG A 148 6.42 -15.61 -29.17
N LEU A 149 7.12 -14.71 -28.47
CA LEU A 149 6.58 -13.92 -27.37
C LEU A 149 5.62 -12.84 -27.87
N TYR A 150 5.95 -12.16 -28.97
CA TYR A 150 5.08 -11.15 -29.58
C TYR A 150 3.71 -11.73 -29.97
N LYS A 151 3.68 -12.93 -30.58
CA LYS A 151 2.44 -13.64 -30.90
C LYS A 151 1.75 -14.20 -29.66
N GLY A 152 2.50 -14.88 -28.78
CA GLY A 152 1.94 -15.56 -27.60
C GLY A 152 1.30 -14.61 -26.58
N LEU A 153 1.95 -13.47 -26.32
CA LEU A 153 1.45 -12.42 -25.42
C LEU A 153 0.67 -11.33 -26.17
N ARG A 154 0.22 -11.59 -27.41
CA ARG A 154 -0.60 -10.69 -28.25
C ARG A 154 -0.11 -9.22 -28.24
N MET A 155 1.20 -8.97 -28.30
CA MET A 155 1.84 -7.68 -27.99
C MET A 155 1.46 -6.48 -28.90
N GLY A 156 0.67 -6.70 -29.96
CA GLY A 156 0.02 -5.63 -30.73
C GLY A 156 -1.31 -5.13 -30.15
N ASN A 157 -1.82 -5.76 -29.08
CA ASN A 157 -3.03 -5.35 -28.37
C ASN A 157 -2.68 -4.65 -27.05
N ILE A 158 -3.03 -3.37 -26.91
CA ILE A 158 -2.78 -2.59 -25.69
C ILE A 158 -3.43 -3.20 -24.43
N GLU A 159 -4.50 -3.98 -24.60
CA GLU A 159 -5.18 -4.64 -23.48
C GLU A 159 -4.31 -5.70 -22.79
N THR A 160 -3.28 -6.25 -23.47
CA THR A 160 -2.29 -7.11 -22.78
C THR A 160 -1.47 -6.33 -21.77
N VAL A 161 -1.13 -5.08 -22.09
CA VAL A 161 -0.36 -4.17 -21.21
C VAL A 161 -1.24 -3.75 -20.04
N LEU A 162 -2.55 -3.54 -20.27
CA LEU A 162 -3.53 -3.29 -19.21
C LEU A 162 -3.59 -4.48 -18.24
N SER A 163 -3.80 -5.69 -18.73
CA SER A 163 -3.86 -6.90 -17.89
C SER A 163 -2.57 -7.12 -17.08
N SER A 164 -1.39 -7.00 -17.69
CA SER A 164 -0.12 -7.16 -16.97
C SER A 164 0.18 -6.02 -16.00
N SER A 165 -0.23 -4.79 -16.31
CA SER A 165 -0.07 -3.64 -15.41
C SER A 165 -0.96 -3.78 -14.17
N ILE A 166 -2.21 -4.22 -14.34
CA ILE A 166 -3.11 -4.49 -13.22
C ILE A 166 -2.53 -5.60 -12.32
N ALA A 167 -1.86 -6.61 -12.89
CA ALA A 167 -1.16 -7.64 -12.09
C ALA A 167 -0.05 -7.06 -11.21
N ALA A 168 0.81 -6.21 -11.77
CA ALA A 168 1.87 -5.53 -11.02
C ALA A 168 1.28 -4.59 -9.93
N VAL A 169 0.18 -3.90 -10.23
CA VAL A 169 -0.49 -3.00 -9.28
C VAL A 169 -1.14 -3.76 -8.12
N PHE A 170 -1.84 -4.89 -8.35
CA PHE A 170 -2.42 -5.65 -7.23
C PHE A 170 -1.34 -6.31 -6.37
N PHE A 171 -0.23 -6.77 -6.98
CA PHE A 171 0.92 -7.26 -6.23
C PHE A 171 1.49 -6.18 -5.30
N ALA A 172 1.77 -4.99 -5.83
CA ALA A 172 2.25 -3.86 -5.04
C ALA A 172 1.26 -3.46 -3.92
N ALA A 173 -0.05 -3.47 -4.21
CA ALA A 173 -1.10 -3.17 -3.24
C ALA A 173 -1.14 -4.18 -2.07
N PHE A 174 -0.97 -5.48 -2.34
CA PHE A 174 -0.82 -6.49 -1.27
C PHE A 174 0.47 -6.30 -0.46
N VAL A 175 1.60 -5.96 -1.11
CA VAL A 175 2.86 -5.71 -0.40
C VAL A 175 2.74 -4.54 0.58
N VAL A 176 2.16 -3.40 0.16
CA VAL A 176 2.01 -2.23 1.05
C VAL A 176 0.94 -2.44 2.12
N ALA A 177 -0.12 -3.21 1.85
CA ALA A 177 -1.07 -3.63 2.89
C ALA A 177 -0.38 -4.52 3.95
N GLY A 178 0.50 -5.43 3.51
CA GLY A 178 1.30 -6.28 4.39
C GLY A 178 2.25 -5.49 5.28
N THR A 179 3.12 -4.65 4.69
CA THR A 179 4.10 -3.87 5.47
C THR A 179 3.42 -2.85 6.39
N MET A 180 2.28 -2.27 5.99
CA MET A 180 1.48 -1.43 6.88
C MET A 180 0.93 -2.22 8.07
N TRP A 181 0.45 -3.45 7.87
CA TRP A 181 -0.16 -4.22 8.96
C TRP A 181 0.86 -4.81 9.95
N TYR A 182 1.96 -5.37 9.46
CA TYR A 182 3.01 -5.98 10.28
C TYR A 182 4.03 -4.97 10.83
N GLY A 183 4.19 -3.82 10.17
CA GLY A 183 5.24 -2.85 10.43
C GLY A 183 6.47 -3.03 9.53
N SER A 184 7.18 -1.93 9.32
CA SER A 184 8.44 -1.83 8.57
C SER A 184 9.09 -0.48 8.87
N ALA A 185 10.35 -0.29 8.46
CA ALA A 185 11.03 1.01 8.47
C ALA A 185 10.28 2.10 7.67
N THR A 186 9.47 1.71 6.68
CA THR A 186 8.62 2.63 5.89
C THR A 186 7.26 2.94 6.53
N THR A 187 6.89 2.29 7.64
CA THR A 187 5.59 2.49 8.31
C THR A 187 5.75 2.75 9.83
N PRO A 188 6.54 3.76 10.23
CA PRO A 188 6.88 4.03 11.63
C PRO A 188 5.65 4.30 12.52
N ILE A 189 5.69 3.83 13.77
CA ILE A 189 4.56 3.87 14.70
C ILE A 189 4.16 5.29 15.15
N GLU A 190 5.04 6.28 14.97
CA GLU A 190 4.77 7.69 15.24
C GLU A 190 3.90 8.35 14.16
N LEU A 191 3.91 7.82 12.94
CA LEU A 191 3.13 8.38 11.82
C LEU A 191 1.82 7.61 11.57
N PHE A 192 1.78 6.30 11.89
CA PHE A 192 0.63 5.42 11.61
C PHE A 192 -0.03 4.80 12.86
N GLY A 193 0.54 5.01 14.04
CA GLY A 193 0.18 4.30 15.27
C GLY A 193 0.88 2.94 15.41
N PRO A 194 0.84 2.29 16.59
CA PRO A 194 1.44 0.99 16.82
C PRO A 194 0.77 -0.13 16.00
N THR A 195 1.39 -1.31 15.96
CA THR A 195 0.79 -2.50 15.34
C THR A 195 0.01 -3.32 16.37
N ARG A 196 -0.93 -4.18 15.91
CA ARG A 196 -1.62 -5.10 16.82
C ARG A 196 -0.66 -6.06 17.53
N TYR A 197 0.42 -6.45 16.88
CA TYR A 197 1.36 -7.45 17.37
C TYR A 197 2.18 -6.96 18.57
N GLN A 198 2.44 -5.65 18.64
CA GLN A 198 3.06 -5.02 19.80
C GLN A 198 2.17 -5.11 21.05
N TRP A 199 0.85 -4.99 20.90
CA TRP A 199 -0.09 -5.27 21.99
C TRP A 199 -0.19 -6.77 22.29
N ASP A 200 -0.37 -7.61 21.26
CA ASP A 200 -0.58 -9.07 21.41
C ASP A 200 0.61 -9.79 22.07
N GLN A 201 1.79 -9.17 22.09
CA GLN A 201 3.02 -9.66 22.71
C GLN A 201 3.45 -8.88 23.97
N GLY A 202 2.73 -7.81 24.36
CA GLY A 202 3.12 -6.93 25.47
C GLY A 202 4.46 -6.20 25.27
N TYR A 203 4.75 -5.78 24.03
CA TYR A 203 6.03 -5.22 23.62
C TYR A 203 6.45 -3.97 24.41
N PHE A 204 5.52 -3.02 24.58
CA PHE A 204 5.77 -1.80 25.35
C PHE A 204 5.78 -2.11 26.85
N GLN A 205 4.83 -2.92 27.33
CA GLN A 205 4.78 -3.45 28.70
C GLN A 205 6.12 -4.04 29.17
N GLN A 206 6.76 -4.87 28.33
CA GLN A 206 8.06 -5.48 28.63
C GLN A 206 9.18 -4.44 28.77
N GLU A 207 9.24 -3.45 27.89
CA GLU A 207 10.24 -2.36 27.99
C GLU A 207 9.99 -1.46 29.20
N ILE A 208 8.74 -1.18 29.54
CA ILE A 208 8.35 -0.44 30.76
C ILE A 208 8.83 -1.21 32.00
N TYR A 209 8.48 -2.50 32.13
CA TYR A 209 8.97 -3.32 33.24
C TYR A 209 10.50 -3.42 33.28
N ARG A 210 11.17 -3.50 32.13
CA ARG A 210 12.66 -3.50 32.06
C ARG A 210 13.24 -2.20 32.60
N ARG A 211 12.68 -1.04 32.24
CA ARG A 211 13.12 0.28 32.74
C ARG A 211 12.86 0.45 34.23
N VAL A 212 11.66 0.11 34.72
CA VAL A 212 11.33 0.16 36.15
C VAL A 212 12.26 -0.77 36.96
N SER A 213 12.49 -1.99 36.48
CA SER A 213 13.38 -2.96 37.14
C SER A 213 14.83 -2.48 37.22
N ALA A 214 15.32 -1.80 36.17
CA ALA A 214 16.65 -1.19 36.19
C ALA A 214 16.74 -0.05 37.23
N GLY A 215 15.73 0.84 37.29
CA GLY A 215 15.67 1.89 38.32
C GLY A 215 15.65 1.33 39.75
N LEU A 216 14.87 0.27 39.99
CA LEU A 216 14.84 -0.43 41.29
C LEU A 216 16.20 -1.08 41.63
N ALA A 217 16.91 -1.65 40.64
CA ALA A 217 18.25 -2.20 40.83
C ALA A 217 19.32 -1.12 41.12
N GLU A 218 19.08 0.13 40.69
CA GLU A 218 19.86 1.32 41.05
C GLU A 218 19.49 1.88 42.45
N ASN A 219 18.69 1.14 43.24
CA ASN A 219 18.17 1.51 44.58
C ASN A 219 17.22 2.73 44.59
N GLN A 220 16.58 3.03 43.46
CA GLN A 220 15.55 4.05 43.39
C GLN A 220 14.25 3.53 44.04
N SER A 221 13.44 4.41 44.62
CA SER A 221 12.12 4.02 45.10
C SER A 221 11.19 3.67 43.93
N LEU A 222 10.12 2.92 44.22
CA LEU A 222 9.10 2.58 43.23
C LEU A 222 8.52 3.83 42.55
N SER A 223 8.31 4.91 43.30
CA SER A 223 7.78 6.18 42.77
C SER A 223 8.75 6.82 41.77
N GLU A 224 10.04 6.83 42.06
CA GLU A 224 11.08 7.41 41.19
C GLU A 224 11.36 6.55 39.94
N ALA A 225 11.24 5.22 40.07
CA ALA A 225 11.40 4.30 38.95
C ALA A 225 10.24 4.43 37.94
N TRP A 226 9.00 4.62 38.42
CA TRP A 226 7.83 4.85 37.56
C TRP A 226 7.77 6.27 37.00
N SER A 227 8.14 7.31 37.76
CA SER A 227 8.12 8.70 37.28
C SER A 227 9.13 9.00 36.16
N LYS A 228 10.07 8.08 35.91
CA LYS A 228 11.04 8.12 34.79
C LYS A 228 10.54 7.45 33.51
N ILE A 229 9.37 6.82 33.51
CA ILE A 229 8.77 6.21 32.32
C ILE A 229 8.15 7.33 31.46
N PRO A 230 8.56 7.50 30.18
CA PRO A 230 7.97 8.52 29.32
C PRO A 230 6.49 8.26 29.06
N GLU A 231 5.64 9.29 29.20
CA GLU A 231 4.19 9.17 28.95
C GLU A 231 3.89 8.62 27.55
N LYS A 232 4.67 9.00 26.54
CA LYS A 232 4.58 8.47 25.16
C LYS A 232 4.78 6.94 25.09
N LEU A 233 5.66 6.38 25.94
CA LEU A 233 5.88 4.93 26.02
C LEU A 233 4.70 4.23 26.72
N ALA A 234 4.21 4.80 27.83
CA ALA A 234 3.04 4.28 28.53
C ALA A 234 1.76 4.36 27.67
N PHE A 235 1.62 5.41 26.86
CA PHE A 235 0.50 5.56 25.93
C PHE A 235 0.52 4.53 24.79
N TYR A 236 1.69 4.09 24.32
CA TYR A 236 1.77 2.97 23.37
C TYR A 236 1.35 1.63 23.99
N ASP A 237 1.45 1.47 25.31
CA ASP A 237 0.97 0.28 26.05
C ASP A 237 -0.54 0.32 26.39
N TYR A 238 -1.32 1.16 25.70
CA TYR A 238 -2.77 1.26 25.86
C TYR A 238 -3.52 0.59 24.71
N ILE A 239 -4.41 -0.36 25.03
CA ILE A 239 -5.21 -1.11 24.05
C ILE A 239 -6.03 -0.22 23.11
N GLY A 240 -6.41 1.00 23.50
CA GLY A 240 -7.13 1.93 22.64
C GLY A 240 -6.35 2.41 21.41
N ASN A 241 -5.02 2.29 21.44
CA ASN A 241 -4.14 2.60 20.31
C ASN A 241 -3.88 1.39 19.39
N ASN A 242 -4.35 0.18 19.74
CA ASN A 242 -4.24 -1.01 18.90
C ASN A 242 -5.22 -0.91 17.70
N PRO A 243 -4.74 -0.94 16.44
CA PRO A 243 -5.60 -0.75 15.26
C PRO A 243 -6.67 -1.86 15.09
N ALA A 244 -6.50 -3.02 15.74
CA ALA A 244 -7.47 -4.12 15.72
C ALA A 244 -8.70 -3.91 16.63
N LYS A 245 -8.90 -2.71 17.21
CA LYS A 245 -10.04 -2.40 18.09
C LYS A 245 -11.20 -1.63 17.43
N GLY A 246 -11.00 -1.14 16.20
CA GLY A 246 -12.01 -0.38 15.44
C GLY A 246 -13.22 -1.20 14.95
N GLY A 247 -13.96 -0.64 14.00
CA GLY A 247 -15.10 -1.29 13.34
C GLY A 247 -15.53 -0.53 12.09
N LEU A 248 -15.95 -1.24 11.05
CA LEU A 248 -16.09 -0.72 9.67
C LEU A 248 -16.99 0.52 9.53
N PHE A 249 -18.07 0.61 10.30
CA PHE A 249 -19.04 1.71 10.22
C PHE A 249 -18.91 2.72 11.36
N ARG A 250 -17.84 2.68 12.18
CA ARG A 250 -17.67 3.59 13.32
C ARG A 250 -17.10 4.94 12.88
N ALA A 251 -17.83 5.67 12.05
CA ALA A 251 -17.47 7.01 11.57
C ALA A 251 -18.10 8.12 12.43
N ASP A 252 -19.36 7.95 12.82
CA ASP A 252 -20.16 8.81 13.70
C ASP A 252 -20.26 8.22 15.13
N GLY A 253 -20.85 8.97 16.06
CA GLY A 253 -20.58 8.88 17.50
C GLY A 253 -21.78 8.64 18.42
N ASP A 254 -22.71 7.74 18.07
CA ASP A 254 -23.87 7.36 18.90
C ASP A 254 -23.75 5.94 19.51
N GLY A 255 -22.53 5.50 19.82
CA GLY A 255 -22.20 4.17 20.38
C GLY A 255 -22.64 3.94 21.84
N ILE A 256 -23.92 4.17 22.15
CA ILE A 256 -24.46 4.19 23.52
C ILE A 256 -24.52 2.78 24.15
N VAL A 257 -23.65 2.53 25.13
CA VAL A 257 -23.83 1.50 26.18
C VAL A 257 -23.81 2.20 27.54
N ARG A 258 -24.70 1.82 28.48
CA ARG A 258 -24.97 2.62 29.69
C ARG A 258 -24.59 1.99 31.04
N ALA A 259 -24.23 0.70 31.13
CA ALA A 259 -23.76 0.04 32.37
C ALA A 259 -23.25 -1.41 32.19
N ASP A 260 -22.52 -1.89 33.19
CA ASP A 260 -22.26 -3.27 33.67
C ASP A 260 -22.01 -3.18 35.22
N VAL A 261 -21.56 -4.11 36.08
CA VAL A 261 -20.90 -5.46 36.12
C VAL A 261 -21.42 -6.18 37.42
N PRO A 262 -21.31 -7.51 37.66
CA PRO A 262 -21.15 -8.68 36.79
C PRO A 262 -22.40 -9.59 36.77
N PHE A 263 -22.34 -10.70 36.03
CA PHE A 263 -23.42 -11.69 35.85
C PHE A 263 -23.80 -12.53 37.09
N ARG A 264 -22.91 -12.73 38.07
CA ARG A 264 -23.23 -13.39 39.36
C ARG A 264 -22.46 -12.73 40.51
N ARG A 265 -23.16 -12.45 41.62
CA ARG A 265 -22.61 -11.74 42.80
C ARG A 265 -22.57 -12.58 44.09
N ALA A 266 -23.11 -13.80 44.09
CA ALA A 266 -23.41 -14.59 45.29
C ALA A 266 -22.20 -15.00 46.16
N GLU A 267 -20.99 -15.03 45.60
CA GLU A 267 -19.76 -15.48 46.28
C GLU A 267 -18.62 -14.46 46.20
N SER A 268 -18.92 -13.18 45.94
CA SER A 268 -17.90 -12.14 45.80
C SER A 268 -17.16 -11.86 47.12
N LYS A 269 -15.83 -11.90 47.06
CA LYS A 269 -14.91 -11.58 48.18
C LYS A 269 -13.91 -10.46 47.87
N TYR A 270 -13.95 -9.93 46.64
CA TYR A 270 -13.02 -8.93 46.12
C TYR A 270 -13.74 -7.88 45.26
N SER A 271 -14.97 -7.50 45.64
CA SER A 271 -15.71 -6.46 44.91
C SER A 271 -15.10 -5.07 45.16
N VAL A 272 -15.34 -4.12 44.27
CA VAL A 272 -14.86 -2.73 44.40
C VAL A 272 -15.31 -2.12 45.74
N GLU A 273 -16.53 -2.43 46.16
CA GLU A 273 -17.16 -1.99 47.41
C GLU A 273 -16.60 -2.71 48.66
N GLN A 274 -16.12 -3.96 48.52
CA GLN A 274 -15.47 -4.71 49.59
C GLN A 274 -13.99 -4.32 49.78
N VAL A 275 -13.31 -3.95 48.69
CA VAL A 275 -11.88 -3.61 48.66
C VAL A 275 -11.63 -2.11 48.86
N GLY A 276 -12.65 -1.26 48.63
CA GLY A 276 -12.56 0.19 48.83
C GLY A 276 -11.76 0.91 47.74
N VAL A 277 -11.80 0.41 46.49
CA VAL A 277 -11.02 0.98 45.38
C VAL A 277 -11.62 2.32 44.95
N THR A 278 -10.88 3.40 45.17
CA THR A 278 -11.14 4.72 44.59
C THR A 278 -10.41 4.89 43.27
N VAL A 279 -10.99 5.67 42.36
CA VAL A 279 -10.36 6.09 41.10
C VAL A 279 -10.86 7.47 40.72
N GLU A 280 -9.94 8.39 40.43
CA GLU A 280 -10.26 9.71 39.88
C GLU A 280 -9.81 9.76 38.42
N PHE A 281 -10.73 10.12 37.53
CA PHE A 281 -10.46 10.26 36.10
C PHE A 281 -10.40 11.73 35.72
N TYR A 282 -9.21 12.19 35.32
CA TYR A 282 -9.02 13.49 34.70
C TYR A 282 -8.85 13.31 33.19
N GLY A 283 -9.85 13.71 32.41
CA GLY A 283 -9.80 13.62 30.95
C GLY A 283 -11.09 14.13 30.30
N ASP A 284 -10.94 14.91 29.23
CA ASP A 284 -12.08 15.54 28.56
C ASP A 284 -12.68 14.65 27.46
N ARG A 285 -13.94 14.25 27.64
CA ARG A 285 -14.78 13.62 26.60
C ARG A 285 -15.75 14.61 25.94
N ALA A 286 -15.94 15.79 26.51
CA ALA A 286 -16.98 16.74 26.14
C ALA A 286 -16.65 17.52 24.85
N THR A 287 -15.40 17.96 24.65
CA THR A 287 -15.00 18.76 23.46
C THR A 287 -15.39 18.10 22.14
N LEU A 288 -15.18 16.79 22.00
CA LEU A 288 -15.55 16.02 20.80
C LEU A 288 -16.82 15.15 20.98
N LYS A 289 -17.52 15.27 22.13
CA LYS A 289 -18.68 14.44 22.51
C LYS A 289 -18.44 12.92 22.35
N SER A 290 -17.24 12.47 22.68
CA SER A 290 -16.75 11.13 22.32
C SER A 290 -17.61 10.01 22.93
N ASP A 291 -18.15 9.11 22.10
CA ASP A 291 -19.06 8.03 22.53
C ASP A 291 -18.44 7.02 23.52
N GLY A 292 -17.12 6.85 23.47
CA GLY A 292 -16.37 5.90 24.32
C GLY A 292 -16.09 4.55 23.65
N VAL A 293 -16.34 4.42 22.35
CA VAL A 293 -16.09 3.19 21.57
C VAL A 293 -14.80 3.33 20.76
N PHE A 294 -13.96 2.29 20.74
CA PHE A 294 -12.69 2.35 20.01
C PHE A 294 -12.85 2.50 18.49
N ARG A 295 -11.99 3.32 17.89
CA ARG A 295 -11.83 3.50 16.43
C ARG A 295 -10.55 2.80 15.96
N SER A 296 -10.25 2.85 14.65
CA SER A 296 -8.97 2.39 14.08
C SER A 296 -8.04 3.57 13.81
N SER A 297 -6.73 3.36 13.88
CA SER A 297 -5.73 4.31 13.37
C SER A 297 -5.66 4.27 11.82
N PRO A 298 -4.94 5.22 11.19
CA PRO A 298 -4.65 5.19 9.75
C PRO A 298 -4.01 3.88 9.27
N ARG A 299 -3.21 3.19 10.10
CA ARG A 299 -2.61 1.88 9.78
C ARG A 299 -3.67 0.85 9.38
N GLY A 300 -4.77 0.76 10.15
CA GLY A 300 -5.86 -0.17 9.87
C GLY A 300 -6.67 0.22 8.62
N TRP A 301 -6.98 1.50 8.46
CA TRP A 301 -7.72 2.00 7.29
C TRP A 301 -6.94 1.84 5.97
N PHE A 302 -5.65 2.19 5.97
CA PHE A 302 -4.75 1.97 4.84
C PHE A 302 -4.67 0.50 4.46
N THR A 303 -4.48 -0.39 5.46
CA THR A 303 -4.42 -1.85 5.26
C THR A 303 -5.72 -2.37 4.63
N PHE A 304 -6.87 -2.01 5.19
CA PHE A 304 -8.19 -2.42 4.70
C PHE A 304 -8.44 -1.97 3.26
N GLY A 305 -8.17 -0.69 2.95
CA GLY A 305 -8.36 -0.14 1.61
C GLY A 305 -7.48 -0.85 0.57
N HIS A 306 -6.17 -0.95 0.81
CA HIS A 306 -5.24 -1.54 -0.14
C HIS A 306 -5.47 -3.05 -0.35
N ALA A 307 -5.77 -3.81 0.72
CA ALA A 307 -6.12 -5.23 0.58
C ALA A 307 -7.42 -5.44 -0.22
N SER A 308 -8.42 -4.57 -0.02
CA SER A 308 -9.69 -4.63 -0.76
C SER A 308 -9.51 -4.28 -2.24
N PHE A 309 -8.79 -3.20 -2.55
CA PHE A 309 -8.49 -2.82 -3.93
C PHE A 309 -7.59 -3.84 -4.64
N ALA A 310 -6.63 -4.45 -3.95
CA ALA A 310 -5.81 -5.52 -4.52
C ALA A 310 -6.67 -6.73 -4.97
N LEU A 311 -7.63 -7.14 -4.14
CA LEU A 311 -8.55 -8.23 -4.50
C LEU A 311 -9.47 -7.86 -5.69
N LEU A 312 -9.95 -6.62 -5.77
CA LEU A 312 -10.73 -6.14 -6.93
C LEU A 312 -9.87 -6.07 -8.21
N PHE A 313 -8.63 -5.59 -8.11
CA PHE A 313 -7.70 -5.56 -9.23
C PHE A 313 -7.28 -6.96 -9.70
N PHE A 314 -7.22 -7.97 -8.83
CA PHE A 314 -7.04 -9.37 -9.26
C PHE A 314 -8.13 -9.80 -10.26
N PHE A 315 -9.41 -9.53 -9.99
CA PHE A 315 -10.49 -9.80 -10.95
C PHE A 315 -10.34 -8.99 -12.25
N GLY A 316 -9.93 -7.72 -12.16
CA GLY A 316 -9.63 -6.88 -13.33
C GLY A 316 -8.50 -7.44 -14.21
N HIS A 317 -7.44 -7.97 -13.61
CA HIS A 317 -6.35 -8.65 -14.32
C HIS A 317 -6.85 -9.88 -15.09
N ILE A 318 -7.61 -10.75 -14.42
CA ILE A 318 -8.19 -11.98 -15.01
C ILE A 318 -9.13 -11.62 -16.17
N TRP A 319 -10.01 -10.63 -15.98
CA TRP A 319 -10.93 -10.14 -17.01
C TRP A 319 -10.20 -9.64 -18.27
N HIS A 320 -9.27 -8.69 -18.12
CA HIS A 320 -8.53 -8.15 -19.27
C HIS A 320 -7.54 -9.16 -19.86
N GLY A 321 -7.06 -10.13 -19.09
CA GLY A 321 -6.22 -11.23 -19.56
C GLY A 321 -7.00 -12.18 -20.47
N ALA A 322 -8.18 -12.64 -20.01
CA ALA A 322 -9.09 -13.45 -20.82
C ALA A 322 -9.50 -12.69 -22.09
N ARG A 323 -9.93 -11.42 -21.97
CA ARG A 323 -10.35 -10.60 -23.11
C ARG A 323 -9.23 -10.29 -24.11
N THR A 324 -7.97 -10.24 -23.65
CA THR A 324 -6.78 -10.14 -24.52
C THR A 324 -6.53 -11.42 -25.31
N LEU A 325 -6.62 -12.58 -24.65
CA LEU A 325 -6.28 -13.87 -25.25
C LEU A 325 -7.38 -14.39 -26.17
N PHE A 326 -8.64 -14.27 -25.76
CA PHE A 326 -9.85 -14.73 -26.46
C PHE A 326 -10.58 -13.61 -27.22
N ARG A 327 -9.83 -12.59 -27.67
CA ARG A 327 -10.37 -11.43 -28.42
C ARG A 327 -11.09 -11.83 -29.71
N ASP A 328 -10.68 -12.95 -30.30
CA ASP A 328 -11.23 -13.57 -31.51
C ASP A 328 -12.66 -14.08 -31.28
N VAL A 329 -12.95 -14.70 -30.14
CA VAL A 329 -14.27 -15.27 -29.79
C VAL A 329 -15.11 -14.40 -28.84
N PHE A 330 -14.70 -13.15 -28.61
CA PHE A 330 -15.37 -12.25 -27.65
C PHE A 330 -16.82 -11.90 -28.04
N ALA A 331 -17.18 -12.01 -29.33
CA ALA A 331 -18.54 -11.77 -29.83
C ALA A 331 -19.38 -13.06 -29.99
N GLY A 332 -18.81 -14.23 -29.66
CA GLY A 332 -19.36 -15.55 -29.95
C GLY A 332 -18.29 -16.50 -30.48
N ILE A 333 -18.60 -17.80 -30.47
CA ILE A 333 -17.79 -18.82 -31.16
C ILE A 333 -18.10 -18.83 -32.66
N ASP A 334 -17.26 -19.51 -33.43
CA ASP A 334 -17.53 -19.85 -34.83
C ASP A 334 -18.82 -20.72 -34.92
N PRO A 335 -19.83 -20.36 -35.74
CA PRO A 335 -21.01 -21.18 -35.95
C PRO A 335 -20.73 -22.57 -36.51
N ASP A 336 -19.65 -22.74 -37.28
CA ASP A 336 -19.33 -23.98 -38.01
C ASP A 336 -18.31 -24.89 -37.27
N LEU A 337 -18.23 -24.76 -35.93
CA LEU A 337 -17.17 -25.36 -35.10
C LEU A 337 -17.27 -26.90 -34.91
N ASP A 338 -18.46 -27.48 -35.13
CA ASP A 338 -18.90 -28.81 -34.66
C ASP A 338 -17.84 -29.92 -34.68
N ALA A 339 -17.21 -30.17 -35.82
CA ALA A 339 -16.28 -31.29 -35.96
C ALA A 339 -15.06 -31.21 -35.02
N GLN A 340 -14.67 -30.01 -34.57
CA GLN A 340 -13.47 -29.82 -33.72
C GLN A 340 -13.67 -30.17 -32.25
N VAL A 341 -14.93 -30.36 -31.80
CA VAL A 341 -15.26 -30.71 -30.41
C VAL A 341 -15.65 -32.19 -30.22
N GLU A 342 -15.68 -32.99 -31.30
CA GLU A 342 -15.97 -34.41 -31.24
C GLU A 342 -14.88 -35.24 -30.54
N PHE A 343 -15.31 -36.16 -29.66
CA PHE A 343 -14.40 -37.04 -28.92
C PHE A 343 -13.58 -37.95 -29.85
N GLY A 344 -12.28 -37.65 -29.96
CA GLY A 344 -11.32 -38.50 -30.68
C GLY A 344 -11.24 -38.26 -32.19
N ALA A 345 -11.92 -37.26 -32.76
CA ALA A 345 -11.80 -36.93 -34.18
C ALA A 345 -10.36 -36.55 -34.61
N PHE A 346 -9.55 -36.05 -33.66
CA PHE A 346 -8.16 -35.64 -33.86
C PHE A 346 -7.20 -36.38 -32.92
N GLN A 347 -5.91 -36.38 -33.25
CA GLN A 347 -4.84 -36.84 -32.35
C GLN A 347 -4.49 -35.76 -31.31
N LYS A 348 -4.75 -34.48 -31.62
CA LYS A 348 -4.49 -33.32 -30.76
C LYS A 348 -5.68 -32.35 -30.84
N LEU A 349 -6.18 -31.90 -29.68
CA LEU A 349 -7.31 -30.97 -29.59
C LEU A 349 -6.94 -29.62 -30.22
N GLY A 350 -7.90 -29.03 -30.94
CA GLY A 350 -7.74 -27.72 -31.60
C GLY A 350 -6.71 -27.67 -32.72
N ASP A 351 -6.31 -28.84 -33.28
CA ASP A 351 -5.34 -28.92 -34.37
C ASP A 351 -5.87 -29.75 -35.55
N PRO A 352 -6.55 -29.10 -36.52
CA PRO A 352 -7.13 -29.77 -37.69
C PRO A 352 -6.13 -30.56 -38.53
N THR A 353 -4.83 -30.26 -38.45
CA THR A 353 -3.79 -30.99 -39.19
C THR A 353 -3.58 -32.42 -38.66
N THR A 354 -4.13 -32.72 -37.48
CA THR A 354 -3.94 -34.00 -36.77
C THR A 354 -5.17 -34.91 -36.82
N LYS A 355 -6.05 -34.75 -37.82
CA LYS A 355 -7.28 -35.56 -37.95
C LYS A 355 -6.94 -37.06 -37.99
N ARG A 356 -7.66 -37.88 -37.22
CA ARG A 356 -7.46 -39.33 -37.27
C ARG A 356 -7.91 -39.86 -38.62
N GLN A 357 -7.10 -40.72 -39.22
CA GLN A 357 -7.55 -41.57 -40.31
C GLN A 357 -8.51 -42.64 -39.76
N ALA A 358 -9.48 -43.06 -40.56
CA ALA A 358 -10.31 -44.21 -40.22
C ALA A 358 -9.44 -45.48 -40.18
N ALA A 359 -9.81 -46.41 -39.30
CA ALA A 359 -9.21 -47.74 -39.20
C ALA A 359 -9.96 -48.76 -40.10
#